data_AF-A0A0T5X8Y6-F1
#
_entry.id   AF-A0A0T5X8Y6-F1
#
_cell.length_a   1.000
_cell.length_b   1.000
_cell.length_c   1.000
_cell.angle_alpha   90.00
_cell.angle_beta   90.00
_cell.angle_gamma   90.00
#
_symmetry.space_group_name_H-M   'P 1'
#
loop_
_entity.id
_entity.type
_entity.pdbx_description
1 polymer ?
#
loop_
_entity_poly.entity_id
_entity_poly.type
_entity_poly.pdbx_seq_one_letter_code
_entity_poly.pdbx_strand_id
1 'polypeptide(L)'
;MTTDEKVELAHKIEGPLVGIVYSEWSKWCAYAQRFGFRRALQFAQVMQDSPSVRPGPKQSYRAIAQVLGKFRQQLEHLPPTELAEVLGYTGRWIIARRGMSDEGRHRR
;
A
#
# COMPACT_ATOMS: atom_id res chain seq x y z
N MET A 1 19.24 0.60 1.70
CA MET A 1 18.88 0.46 0.26
C MET A 1 19.16 1.76 -0.49
N THR A 2 19.50 1.69 -1.77
CA THR A 2 19.58 2.87 -2.65
C THR A 2 18.17 3.39 -2.96
N THR A 3 18.08 4.61 -3.50
CA THR A 3 16.78 5.17 -3.94
C THR A 3 16.16 4.32 -5.06
N ASP A 4 16.95 3.87 -6.03
CA ASP A 4 16.45 3.08 -7.15
C ASP A 4 15.91 1.72 -6.68
N GLU A 5 16.60 1.05 -5.75
CA GLU A 5 16.12 -0.18 -5.13
C GLU A 5 14.77 0.00 -4.42
N LYS A 6 14.59 1.14 -3.72
CA LYS A 6 13.32 1.46 -3.04
C LYS A 6 12.20 1.73 -4.04
N VAL A 7 12.49 2.44 -5.14
CA VAL A 7 11.53 2.73 -6.21
C VAL A 7 11.12 1.45 -6.93
N GLU A 8 12.06 0.55 -7.22
CA GLU A 8 11.78 -0.76 -7.82
C GLU A 8 10.92 -1.63 -6.91
N LEU A 9 11.26 -1.71 -5.61
CA LEU A 9 10.46 -2.45 -4.65
C LEU A 9 9.04 -1.88 -4.56
N ALA A 10 8.92 -0.56 -4.53
CA ALA A 10 7.64 0.12 -4.50
C ALA A 10 6.77 -0.18 -5.73
N HIS A 11 7.38 -0.25 -6.92
CA HIS A 11 6.71 -0.61 -8.17
C HIS A 11 6.25 -2.09 -8.16
N LYS A 12 7.10 -3.02 -7.68
CA LYS A 12 6.76 -4.44 -7.51
C LYS A 12 5.58 -4.64 -6.55
N ILE A 13 5.50 -3.82 -5.50
CA ILE A 13 4.38 -3.83 -4.54
C ILE A 13 3.11 -3.27 -5.16
N GLU A 14 3.21 -2.19 -5.96
CA GLU A 14 2.03 -1.50 -6.48
C GLU A 14 1.22 -2.31 -7.48
N GLY A 15 1.90 -3.04 -8.37
CA GLY A 15 1.26 -3.86 -9.41
C GLY A 15 0.09 -4.70 -8.89
N PRO A 16 0.29 -5.54 -7.85
CA PRO A 16 -0.79 -6.37 -7.29
C PRO A 16 -1.77 -5.62 -6.36
N LEU A 17 -1.54 -4.36 -6.00
CA LEU A 17 -2.48 -3.56 -5.18
C LEU A 17 -3.68 -3.07 -6.01
N VAL A 18 -4.61 -3.96 -6.32
CA VAL A 18 -5.82 -3.66 -7.11
C VAL A 18 -7.00 -3.32 -6.21
N GLY A 19 -7.85 -2.36 -6.62
CA GLY A 19 -9.05 -1.98 -5.89
C GLY A 19 -8.78 -1.21 -4.59
N ILE A 20 -7.57 -0.65 -4.45
CA ILE A 20 -7.20 0.16 -3.30
C ILE A 20 -7.70 1.60 -3.45
N VAL A 21 -8.25 2.17 -2.37
CA VAL A 21 -8.56 3.59 -2.26
C VAL A 21 -7.35 4.33 -1.69
N TYR A 22 -6.88 5.37 -2.38
CA TYR A 22 -5.66 6.10 -1.96
C TYR A 22 -5.75 6.68 -0.54
N SER A 23 -6.92 7.17 -0.12
CA SER A 23 -7.11 7.66 1.25
C SER A 23 -6.94 6.55 2.30
N GLU A 24 -7.33 5.32 2.01
CA GLU A 24 -7.10 4.17 2.90
C GLU A 24 -5.62 3.74 2.89
N TRP A 25 -4.95 3.79 1.74
CA TRP A 25 -3.50 3.60 1.66
C TRP A 25 -2.75 4.61 2.54
N SER A 26 -3.09 5.90 2.43
CA SER A 26 -2.47 6.97 3.21
C SER A 26 -2.68 6.80 4.72
N LYS A 27 -3.91 6.50 5.17
CA LYS A 27 -4.21 6.20 6.58
C LYS A 27 -3.39 5.02 7.09
N TRP A 28 -3.33 3.94 6.29
CA TRP A 28 -2.55 2.75 6.66
C TRP A 28 -1.04 3.06 6.74
N CYS A 29 -0.49 3.85 5.81
CA CYS A 29 0.91 4.29 5.86
C CYS A 29 1.21 5.11 7.11
N ALA A 30 0.32 6.03 7.51
CA ALA A 30 0.47 6.80 8.74
C ALA A 30 0.50 5.89 9.98
N TYR A 31 -0.35 4.84 9.99
CA TYR A 31 -0.33 3.83 11.05
C TYR A 31 1.00 3.05 11.04
N ALA A 32 1.50 2.65 9.87
CA ALA A 32 2.77 1.95 9.71
C ALA A 32 3.98 2.77 10.17
N GLN A 33 4.01 4.07 9.86
CA GLN A 33 5.06 4.97 10.33
C GLN A 33 5.06 5.09 11.87
N ARG A 34 3.88 5.12 12.49
CA ARG A 34 3.76 5.27 13.95
C ARG A 34 4.03 3.99 14.73
N PHE A 35 3.63 2.83 14.21
CA PHE A 35 3.61 1.58 14.97
C PHE A 35 4.49 0.47 14.38
N GLY A 36 5.14 0.73 13.25
CA GLY A 36 5.97 -0.24 12.53
C GLY A 36 5.17 -1.18 11.64
N PHE A 37 5.87 -1.76 10.67
CA PHE A 37 5.27 -2.61 9.62
C PHE A 37 4.49 -3.80 10.18
N ARG A 38 5.05 -4.54 11.13
CA ARG A 38 4.41 -5.74 11.69
C ARG A 38 3.02 -5.44 12.26
N ARG A 39 2.91 -4.38 13.07
CA ARG A 39 1.63 -3.94 13.65
C ARG A 39 0.68 -3.40 12.58
N ALA A 40 1.18 -2.71 11.57
CA ALA A 40 0.36 -2.23 10.47
C ALA A 40 -0.20 -3.35 9.60
N LEU A 41 0.58 -4.41 9.37
CA LEU A 41 0.11 -5.59 8.65
C LEU A 41 -1.00 -6.30 9.46
N GLN A 42 -0.81 -6.47 10.77
CA GLN A 42 -1.86 -6.99 11.66
C GLN A 42 -3.11 -6.10 11.64
N PHE A 43 -2.94 -4.78 11.65
CA PHE A 43 -4.05 -3.84 11.56
C PHE A 43 -4.84 -4.03 10.26
N ALA A 44 -4.17 -4.16 9.10
CA ALA A 44 -4.86 -4.46 7.84
C ALA A 44 -5.59 -5.81 7.88
N GLN A 45 -4.99 -6.82 8.52
CA GLN A 45 -5.61 -8.14 8.68
C GLN A 45 -6.89 -8.09 9.52
N VAL A 46 -6.94 -7.27 10.57
CA VAL A 46 -8.16 -7.07 11.37
C VAL A 46 -9.20 -6.26 10.57
N MET A 47 -8.77 -5.22 9.89
CA MET A 47 -9.67 -4.29 9.19
C MET A 47 -10.34 -4.90 7.96
N GLN A 48 -9.73 -5.89 7.31
CA GLN A 48 -10.33 -6.57 6.16
C GLN A 48 -11.59 -7.37 6.55
N ASP A 49 -11.66 -7.86 7.79
CA ASP A 49 -12.74 -8.74 8.28
C ASP A 49 -13.68 -8.03 9.28
N SER A 50 -13.33 -6.82 9.72
CA SER A 50 -14.09 -6.08 10.73
C SER A 50 -15.52 -5.74 10.26
N PRO A 51 -16.58 -6.09 11.01
CA PRO A 51 -17.96 -5.77 10.64
C PRO A 51 -18.23 -4.26 10.58
N SER A 52 -17.46 -3.45 11.31
CA SER A 52 -17.60 -1.99 11.37
C SER A 52 -17.02 -1.25 10.15
N VAL A 53 -16.33 -1.96 9.26
CA VAL A 53 -15.71 -1.36 8.06
C VAL A 53 -16.62 -1.55 6.84
N ARG A 54 -16.85 -0.46 6.10
CA ARG A 54 -17.65 -0.48 4.86
C ARG A 54 -16.98 -1.33 3.76
N PRO A 55 -17.73 -1.83 2.76
CA PRO A 55 -17.18 -2.70 1.71
C PRO A 55 -15.97 -2.13 0.94
N GLY A 56 -15.99 -0.83 0.56
CA GLY A 56 -14.89 -0.20 -0.17
C GLY A 56 -13.56 -0.19 0.62
N PRO A 57 -13.52 0.36 1.85
CA PRO A 57 -12.34 0.28 2.70
C PRO A 57 -11.91 -1.16 3.04
N LYS A 58 -12.86 -2.09 3.25
CA LYS A 58 -12.54 -3.53 3.43
C LYS A 58 -11.72 -4.09 2.27
N GLN A 59 -12.11 -3.79 1.03
CA GLN A 59 -11.36 -4.22 -0.14
C GLN A 59 -9.92 -3.66 -0.13
N SER A 60 -9.75 -2.41 0.28
CA SER A 60 -8.42 -1.80 0.41
C SER A 60 -7.56 -2.52 1.46
N TYR A 61 -8.10 -2.78 2.65
CA TYR A 61 -7.37 -3.48 3.71
C TYR A 61 -7.07 -4.94 3.35
N ARG A 62 -7.97 -5.62 2.62
CA ARG A 62 -7.72 -6.95 2.06
C ARG A 62 -6.55 -6.93 1.08
N ALA A 63 -6.53 -5.98 0.14
CA ALA A 63 -5.44 -5.84 -0.82
C ALA A 63 -4.10 -5.55 -0.10
N ILE A 64 -4.11 -4.63 0.87
CA ILE A 64 -2.95 -4.30 1.68
C ILE A 64 -2.42 -5.54 2.44
N ALA A 65 -3.30 -6.26 3.15
CA ALA A 65 -2.92 -7.43 3.94
C ALA A 65 -2.34 -8.55 3.07
N GLN A 66 -2.99 -8.83 1.93
CA GLN A 66 -2.55 -9.88 1.00
C GLN A 66 -1.25 -9.54 0.29
N VAL A 67 -1.12 -8.32 -0.23
CA VAL A 67 0.07 -7.93 -0.99
C VAL A 67 1.25 -7.76 -0.05
N LEU A 68 1.12 -6.92 0.98
CA LEU A 68 2.25 -6.64 1.86
C LEU A 68 2.64 -7.84 2.72
N GLY A 69 1.73 -8.79 2.94
CA GLY A 69 2.05 -10.09 3.52
C GLY A 69 3.09 -10.87 2.68
N LYS A 70 3.05 -10.79 1.35
CA LYS A 70 4.03 -11.43 0.45
C LYS A 70 5.41 -10.76 0.52
N PHE A 71 5.43 -9.45 0.75
CA PHE A 71 6.66 -8.67 0.88
C PHE A 71 7.15 -8.54 2.34
N ARG A 72 6.54 -9.28 3.27
CA ARG A 72 6.79 -9.15 4.71
C ARG A 72 8.27 -9.25 5.07
N GLN A 73 8.97 -10.27 4.59
CA GLN A 73 10.39 -10.45 4.91
C GLN A 73 11.25 -9.29 4.42
N GLN A 74 10.92 -8.68 3.28
CA GLN A 74 11.66 -7.54 2.76
C GLN A 74 11.35 -6.26 3.55
N LEU A 75 10.07 -6.01 3.84
CA LEU A 75 9.62 -4.76 4.47
C LEU A 75 9.84 -4.70 5.98
N GLU A 76 9.80 -5.84 6.67
CA GLU A 76 9.90 -5.91 8.13
C GLU A 76 11.31 -5.60 8.65
N HIS A 77 12.35 -5.82 7.84
CA HIS A 77 13.75 -5.55 8.19
C HIS A 77 14.21 -4.15 7.78
N LEU A 78 13.37 -3.37 7.09
CA LEU A 78 13.74 -2.03 6.69
C LEU A 78 13.81 -1.09 7.90
N PRO A 79 14.80 -0.20 7.95
CA PRO A 79 14.76 0.94 8.85
C PRO A 79 13.48 1.76 8.66
N PRO A 80 12.95 2.41 9.70
CA PRO A 80 11.69 3.16 9.62
C PRO A 80 11.65 4.21 8.49
N THR A 81 12.78 4.86 8.21
CA THR A 81 12.92 5.84 7.13
C THR A 81 12.81 5.19 5.76
N GLU A 82 13.52 4.09 5.52
CA GLU A 82 13.46 3.36 4.23
C GLU A 82 12.08 2.76 4.00
N LEU A 83 11.44 2.22 5.04
CA LEU A 83 10.06 1.74 4.98
C LEU A 83 9.12 2.87 4.56
N ALA A 84 9.22 4.05 5.19
CA ALA A 84 8.38 5.19 4.88
C ALA A 84 8.55 5.65 3.41
N GLU A 85 9.78 5.64 2.90
CA GLU A 85 10.08 5.97 1.51
C GLU A 85 9.46 4.96 0.54
N VAL A 86 9.66 3.65 0.76
CA VAL A 86 9.06 2.60 -0.08
C VAL A 86 7.55 2.73 -0.13
N LEU A 87 6.90 2.88 1.03
CA LEU A 87 5.44 3.06 1.11
C LEU A 87 4.98 4.36 0.43
N GLY A 88 5.76 5.43 0.54
CA GLY A 88 5.52 6.70 -0.14
C GLY A 88 5.59 6.57 -1.66
N TYR A 89 6.63 5.91 -2.19
CA TYR A 89 6.78 5.64 -3.61
C TYR A 89 5.66 4.73 -4.13
N THR A 90 5.24 3.71 -3.38
CA THR A 90 4.07 2.88 -3.75
C THR A 90 2.82 3.75 -3.85
N GLY A 91 2.63 4.69 -2.92
CA GLY A 91 1.54 5.65 -3.00
C GLY A 91 1.55 6.51 -4.27
N ARG A 92 2.72 6.92 -4.74
CA ARG A 92 2.86 7.68 -6.00
C ARG A 92 2.49 6.83 -7.21
N TRP A 93 2.91 5.57 -7.25
CA TRP A 93 2.54 4.63 -8.31
C TRP A 93 1.02 4.38 -8.35
N ILE A 94 0.37 4.24 -7.19
CA ILE A 94 -1.09 4.09 -7.10
C ILE A 94 -1.82 5.28 -7.73
N ILE A 95 -1.33 6.51 -7.50
CA ILE A 95 -1.90 7.73 -8.10
C ILE A 95 -1.65 7.74 -9.62
N ALA A 96 -0.42 7.49 -10.06
CA ALA A 96 -0.06 7.50 -11.47
C ALA A 96 -0.92 6.53 -12.30
N ARG A 97 -1.14 5.30 -11.80
CA ARG A 97 -1.99 4.29 -12.46
C ARG A 97 -3.43 4.76 -12.66
N ARG A 98 -3.97 5.55 -11.71
CA ARG A 98 -5.33 6.11 -11.83
C ARG A 98 -5.40 7.22 -12.88
N GLY A 99 -4.42 8.12 -12.91
CA GLY A 99 -4.36 9.17 -13.94
C GLY A 99 -4.31 8.59 -15.36
N MET A 100 -3.54 7.53 -15.57
CA MET A 100 -3.48 6.81 -16.86
C MET A 100 -4.80 6.13 -17.23
N SER A 101 -5.56 5.67 -16.24
CA SER A 101 -6.86 5.01 -16.47
C SER A 101 -7.95 6.00 -16.89
N ASP A 102 -7.89 7.24 -16.41
CA ASP A 102 -8.85 8.30 -16.76
C ASP A 102 -8.58 8.92 -18.14
N GLU A 103 -7.30 9.07 -18.53
CA GLU A 103 -6.93 9.57 -19.86
C GLU A 103 -7.36 8.62 -21.00
N GLY A 104 -7.31 7.30 -20.77
CA GLY A 104 -7.80 6.32 -21.75
C GLY A 104 -9.32 6.32 -21.93
N ARG A 105 -10.06 6.90 -20.97
CA ARG A 105 -11.53 6.95 -20.97
C ARG A 105 -12.10 8.20 -21.65
N HIS A 106 -11.32 9.30 -21.71
CA HIS A 106 -11.71 10.54 -22.42
C HIS A 106 -11.38 10.52 -23.92
N ARG A 107 -10.65 9.51 -24.40
CA ARG A 107 -10.27 9.37 -25.83
C ARG A 107 -11.11 8.34 -26.60
N ARG A 108 -12.24 7.88 -26.05
CA ARG A 108 -13.14 6.91 -26.70
C ARG A 108 -14.53 7.49 -26.87
#